data_AF-A0A1R1PR69-F1
#
_entry.id   AF-A0A1R1PR69-F1
#
_cell.length_a   1.000
_cell.length_b   1.000
_cell.length_c   1.000
_cell.angle_alpha   90.00
_cell.angle_beta   90.00
_cell.angle_gamma   90.00
#
_symmetry.space_group_name_H-M   'P 1'
#
loop_
_entity.id
_entity.type
_entity.pdbx_description
1 polymer ?
#
loop_
_entity_poly.entity_id
_entity_poly.type
_entity_poly.pdbx_seq_one_letter_code
_entity_poly.pdbx_strand_id
1 'polypeptide(L)'
;MHWKSLVVSLITLFTCSGAITCGNNAAGWAACASMKSPTNVDTTIWINSNVGTLFKPVPSTASLVWNALLAEESFPAQGIFLVPNNKLFFDSGTNTMWSFTIIQQRLKSDVLSPGYWDKFITSALEAMNQYKTFSLTVNSAVGNLVLTAFPVKY
;
A
#
# COMPACT_ATOMS: atom_id res chain seq x y z
N MET A 1 -12.92 -20.04 -55.60
CA MET A 1 -11.78 -19.65 -54.73
C MET A 1 -12.12 -18.29 -54.11
N HIS A 2 -12.58 -18.27 -52.86
CA HIS A 2 -12.93 -17.03 -52.16
C HIS A 2 -12.10 -16.91 -50.88
N TRP A 3 -11.28 -15.87 -50.85
CA TRP A 3 -10.44 -15.44 -49.73
C TRP A 3 -11.36 -14.94 -48.61
N LYS A 4 -11.41 -15.63 -47.48
CA LYS A 4 -12.08 -15.09 -46.28
C LYS A 4 -11.07 -14.27 -45.49
N SER A 5 -11.27 -12.95 -45.50
CA SER A 5 -10.54 -11.98 -44.69
C SER A 5 -10.65 -12.33 -43.21
N LEU A 6 -9.50 -12.53 -42.56
CA LEU A 6 -9.38 -12.59 -41.11
C LEU A 6 -9.58 -11.17 -40.56
N VAL A 7 -10.73 -10.90 -39.94
CA VAL A 7 -10.90 -9.70 -39.12
C VAL A 7 -10.35 -10.01 -37.74
N VAL A 8 -9.11 -9.59 -37.49
CA VAL A 8 -8.49 -9.61 -36.16
C VAL A 8 -9.18 -8.52 -35.33
N SER A 9 -10.14 -8.91 -34.50
CA SER A 9 -10.71 -8.02 -33.49
C SER A 9 -9.68 -7.83 -32.36
N LEU A 10 -9.00 -6.69 -32.39
CA LEU A 10 -8.12 -6.23 -31.32
C LEU A 10 -9.00 -5.75 -30.16
N ILE A 11 -9.26 -6.63 -29.19
CA ILE A 11 -9.91 -6.25 -27.92
C ILE A 11 -8.84 -5.57 -27.07
N THR A 12 -8.78 -4.24 -27.14
CA THR A 12 -8.06 -3.40 -26.17
C THR A 12 -8.83 -3.41 -24.85
N LEU A 13 -8.46 -4.33 -23.95
CA LEU A 13 -8.85 -4.28 -22.54
C LEU A 13 -8.16 -3.08 -21.87
N PHE A 14 -8.79 -1.91 -21.93
CA PHE A 14 -8.49 -0.80 -21.02
C PHE A 14 -8.94 -1.20 -19.61
N THR A 15 -8.06 -1.85 -18.86
CA THR A 15 -8.25 -1.98 -17.41
C THR A 15 -7.91 -0.63 -16.79
N CYS A 16 -8.91 0.26 -16.68
CA CYS A 16 -8.83 1.36 -15.72
C CYS A 16 -8.84 0.73 -14.32
N SER A 17 -7.66 0.52 -13.73
CA SER A 17 -7.55 0.43 -12.28
C SER A 17 -8.03 1.79 -11.75
N GLY A 18 -9.25 1.83 -11.22
CA GLY A 18 -9.80 3.05 -10.63
C GLY A 18 -8.92 3.48 -9.47
N ALA A 19 -8.43 4.72 -9.51
CA ALA A 19 -7.67 5.30 -8.42
C ALA A 19 -8.48 5.23 -7.12
N ILE A 20 -7.84 4.87 -6.01
CA ILE A 20 -8.50 4.77 -4.72
C ILE A 20 -9.04 6.15 -4.30
N THR A 21 -10.33 6.20 -3.99
CA THR A 21 -10.99 7.44 -3.56
C THR A 21 -11.05 7.48 -2.04
N CYS A 22 -10.59 8.59 -1.45
CA CYS A 22 -10.58 8.79 -0.01
C CYS A 22 -11.25 10.10 0.39
N GLY A 23 -11.70 10.16 1.64
CA GLY A 23 -12.22 11.38 2.25
C GLY A 23 -11.15 12.48 2.37
N ASN A 24 -11.59 13.66 2.79
CA ASN A 24 -10.70 14.79 3.01
C ASN A 24 -9.79 14.55 4.22
N ASN A 25 -8.48 14.42 3.99
CA ASN A 25 -7.46 14.24 5.02
C ASN A 25 -6.76 15.55 5.45
N ALA A 26 -7.35 16.72 5.24
CA ALA A 26 -6.71 18.00 5.59
C ALA A 26 -6.47 18.19 7.10
N ALA A 27 -7.32 17.61 7.95
CA ALA A 27 -7.29 17.83 9.41
C ALA A 27 -7.02 16.56 10.23
N GLY A 28 -6.75 15.42 9.59
CA GLY A 28 -6.62 14.16 10.29
C GLY A 28 -6.74 12.95 9.38
N TRP A 29 -6.99 11.81 10.02
CA TRP A 29 -7.27 10.55 9.35
C TRP A 29 -8.55 10.62 8.51
N ALA A 30 -8.49 10.11 7.29
CA ALA A 30 -9.64 9.96 6.43
C ALA A 30 -9.72 8.54 5.86
N ALA A 31 -10.92 7.97 5.85
CA ALA A 31 -11.17 6.67 5.26
C ALA A 31 -11.17 6.75 3.72
N CYS A 32 -10.66 5.71 3.10
CA CYS A 32 -10.82 5.41 1.69
C CYS A 32 -12.03 4.51 1.45
N ALA A 33 -12.45 4.39 0.20
CA ALA A 33 -13.45 3.40 -0.20
C ALA A 33 -13.03 2.00 0.28
N SER A 34 -13.98 1.25 0.85
CA SER A 34 -13.75 -0.13 1.25
C SER A 34 -13.50 -1.01 0.03
N MET A 35 -12.64 -2.01 0.20
CA MET A 35 -12.21 -2.93 -0.84
C MET A 35 -12.15 -4.34 -0.29
N LYS A 36 -12.37 -5.33 -1.15
CA LYS A 36 -12.26 -6.74 -0.78
C LYS A 36 -10.80 -7.22 -0.87
N SER A 37 -10.37 -7.95 0.15
CA SER A 37 -9.12 -8.70 0.13
C SER A 37 -9.18 -9.90 -0.83
N PRO A 38 -8.04 -10.54 -1.15
CA PRO A 38 -8.02 -11.79 -1.92
C PRO A 38 -8.87 -12.90 -1.29
N THR A 39 -9.10 -12.86 0.01
CA THR A 39 -9.95 -13.82 0.75
C THR A 39 -11.36 -13.28 1.04
N ASN A 40 -11.80 -12.26 0.28
CA ASN A 40 -13.14 -11.65 0.36
C ASN A 40 -13.47 -10.98 1.71
N VAL A 41 -12.44 -10.57 2.46
CA VAL A 41 -12.61 -9.81 3.70
C VAL A 41 -12.74 -8.32 3.37
N ASP A 42 -13.65 -7.62 4.04
CA ASP A 42 -13.73 -6.16 3.95
C ASP A 42 -12.50 -5.51 4.57
N THR A 43 -11.82 -4.72 3.76
CA THR A 43 -10.61 -3.99 4.12
C THR A 43 -10.81 -2.52 3.77
N THR A 44 -10.39 -1.63 4.67
CA THR A 44 -10.46 -0.18 4.47
C THR A 44 -9.08 0.43 4.68
N ILE A 45 -8.63 1.21 3.69
CA ILE A 45 -7.43 2.05 3.83
C ILE A 45 -7.84 3.35 4.53
N TRP A 46 -7.01 3.81 5.45
CA TRP A 46 -7.12 5.13 6.08
C TRP A 46 -5.84 5.88 5.84
N ILE A 47 -5.93 7.04 5.21
CA ILE A 47 -4.81 7.95 4.98
C ILE A 47 -4.70 8.93 6.16
N ASN A 48 -3.48 9.21 6.60
CA ASN A 48 -3.24 10.21 7.63
C ASN A 48 -3.31 11.63 7.02
N SER A 49 -3.14 12.64 7.87
CA SER A 49 -3.17 14.05 7.52
C SER A 49 -2.32 14.37 6.28
N ASN A 50 -2.86 15.23 5.43
CA ASN A 50 -2.17 15.80 4.29
C ASN A 50 -1.05 16.73 4.78
N VAL A 51 0.17 16.55 4.27
CA VAL A 51 1.32 17.37 4.67
C VAL A 51 1.54 18.60 3.76
N GLY A 52 0.62 18.82 2.82
CA GLY A 52 0.56 20.01 1.98
C GLY A 52 1.77 20.17 1.07
N THR A 53 2.37 21.36 1.10
CA THR A 53 3.53 21.73 0.28
C THR A 53 4.83 21.08 0.74
N LEU A 54 4.86 20.50 1.95
CA LEU A 54 6.01 19.77 2.47
C LEU A 54 6.08 18.33 1.94
N PHE A 55 5.07 17.91 1.17
CA PHE A 55 5.04 16.56 0.61
C PHE A 55 6.11 16.38 -0.44
N LYS A 56 6.90 15.31 -0.28
CA LYS A 56 7.75 14.76 -1.33
C LYS A 56 7.10 13.47 -1.80
N PRO A 57 6.96 13.23 -3.12
CA PRO A 57 6.47 11.95 -3.61
C PRO A 57 7.26 10.79 -3.01
N VAL A 58 6.54 9.83 -2.44
CA VAL A 58 7.12 8.60 -1.90
C VAL A 58 7.65 7.80 -3.08
N PRO A 59 8.93 7.37 -3.07
CA PRO A 59 9.53 6.69 -4.20
C PRO A 59 8.88 5.32 -4.43
N SER A 60 8.86 4.87 -5.69
CA SER A 60 8.26 3.59 -6.08
C SER A 60 8.89 2.39 -5.38
N THR A 61 10.16 2.52 -4.97
CA THR A 61 10.92 1.52 -4.20
C THR A 61 10.32 1.25 -2.81
N ALA A 62 9.47 2.13 -2.27
CA ALA A 62 8.82 1.93 -0.98
C ALA A 62 8.06 0.61 -0.91
N SER A 63 7.35 0.24 -1.98
CA SER A 63 6.60 -1.02 -2.07
C SER A 63 7.50 -2.25 -1.91
N LEU A 64 8.67 -2.25 -2.57
CA LEU A 64 9.67 -3.31 -2.47
C LEU A 64 10.27 -3.37 -1.06
N VAL A 65 10.56 -2.22 -0.45
CA VAL A 65 11.08 -2.16 0.92
C VAL A 65 10.07 -2.72 1.90
N TRP A 66 8.81 -2.30 1.86
CA TRP A 66 7.77 -2.81 2.76
C TRP A 66 7.51 -4.31 2.57
N ASN A 67 7.49 -4.81 1.34
CA ASN A 67 7.37 -6.24 1.07
C ASN A 67 8.54 -7.05 1.63
N ALA A 68 9.77 -6.53 1.52
CA ALA A 68 10.95 -7.16 2.13
C ALA A 68 10.83 -7.19 3.66
N LEU A 69 10.40 -6.07 4.27
CA LEU A 69 10.22 -5.99 5.73
C LEU A 69 9.11 -6.94 6.24
N LEU A 70 8.03 -7.15 5.46
CA LEU A 70 7.01 -8.18 5.75
C LEU A 70 7.58 -9.60 5.74
N ALA A 71 8.52 -9.87 4.83
CA ALA A 71 9.10 -11.20 4.64
C ALA A 71 10.20 -11.52 5.65
N GLU A 72 10.89 -10.51 6.17
CA GLU A 72 11.96 -10.65 7.18
C GLU A 72 11.42 -11.07 8.55
N GLU A 73 10.14 -10.82 8.84
CA GLU A 73 9.59 -11.08 10.16
C GLU A 73 9.19 -12.54 10.40
N SER A 74 9.76 -13.11 11.46
CA SER A 74 9.29 -14.30 12.15
C SER A 74 8.07 -13.99 13.02
N PHE A 75 6.98 -13.51 12.42
CA PHE A 75 5.73 -13.27 13.14
C PHE A 75 5.29 -14.55 13.87
N PRO A 76 5.16 -14.54 15.21
CA PRO A 76 4.61 -15.68 15.93
C PRO A 76 3.22 -16.00 15.37
N ALA A 77 2.89 -17.29 15.28
CA ALA A 77 1.67 -17.74 14.62
C ALA A 77 0.38 -17.19 15.25
N GLN A 78 0.41 -16.62 16.47
CA GLN A 78 -0.74 -15.98 17.13
C GLN A 78 -0.28 -14.87 18.09
N GLY A 79 -1.02 -13.77 18.15
CA GLY A 79 -0.83 -12.67 19.12
C GLY A 79 -0.81 -11.27 18.50
N ILE A 80 -1.18 -10.27 19.30
CA ILE A 80 -1.05 -8.84 18.97
C ILE A 80 0.44 -8.49 19.09
N PHE A 81 1.24 -8.86 18.11
CA PHE A 81 2.63 -8.42 18.02
C PHE A 81 2.71 -7.25 17.06
N LEU A 82 2.96 -6.06 17.61
CA LEU A 82 3.33 -4.87 16.87
C LEU A 82 4.86 -4.86 16.83
N VAL A 83 5.48 -5.62 15.94
CA VAL A 83 6.92 -5.45 15.70
C VAL A 83 7.02 -4.37 14.62
N PRO A 84 7.49 -3.15 14.96
CA PRO A 84 7.84 -2.19 13.93
C PRO A 84 9.11 -2.68 13.25
N ASN A 85 9.01 -3.04 11.97
CA ASN A 85 10.19 -3.25 11.15
C ASN A 85 10.47 -1.98 10.35
N ASN A 86 11.70 -1.48 10.42
CA ASN A 86 12.08 -0.20 9.82
C ASN A 86 13.35 -0.32 9.00
N LYS A 87 13.43 0.47 7.92
CA LYS A 87 14.60 0.52 7.04
C LYS A 87 14.85 1.94 6.57
N LEU A 88 16.11 2.35 6.68
CA LEU A 88 16.60 3.54 6.00
C LEU A 88 17.00 3.17 4.58
N PHE A 89 16.61 3.99 3.61
CA PHE A 89 16.89 3.79 2.20
C PHE A 89 17.23 5.12 1.55
N PHE A 90 18.38 5.17 0.87
CA PHE A 90 18.74 6.31 0.06
C PHE A 90 18.14 6.18 -1.33
N ASP A 91 17.25 7.10 -1.69
CA ASP A 91 16.74 7.20 -3.05
C ASP A 91 17.59 8.19 -3.85
N SER A 92 18.38 7.66 -4.79
CA SER A 92 19.20 8.46 -5.68
C SER A 92 18.37 9.29 -6.67
N GLY A 93 17.15 8.86 -6.99
CA GLY A 93 16.25 9.58 -7.90
C GLY A 93 15.77 10.91 -7.30
N THR A 94 15.47 10.94 -6.00
CA THR A 94 15.04 12.15 -5.27
C THR A 94 16.14 12.77 -4.41
N ASN A 95 17.36 12.22 -4.43
CA ASN A 95 18.47 12.58 -3.54
C ASN A 95 18.01 12.75 -2.09
N THR A 96 17.19 11.83 -1.62
CA THR A 96 16.53 11.90 -0.31
C THR A 96 16.68 10.57 0.39
N MET A 97 17.02 10.63 1.67
CA MET A 97 16.98 9.46 2.54
C MET A 97 15.56 9.28 3.05
N TRP A 98 15.08 8.05 3.03
CA TRP A 98 13.74 7.69 3.44
C TRP A 98 13.81 6.72 4.61
N SER A 99 12.97 6.97 5.61
CA SER A 99 12.67 6.01 6.65
C SER A 99 11.35 5.33 6.30
N PHE A 100 11.43 4.03 5.98
CA PHE A 100 10.28 3.19 5.77
C PHE A 100 10.01 2.40 7.04
N THR A 101 8.76 2.38 7.49
CA THR A 101 8.33 1.52 8.62
C THR A 101 7.08 0.76 8.23
N ILE A 102 7.00 -0.47 8.72
CA ILE A 102 5.82 -1.30 8.67
C ILE A 102 5.50 -1.82 10.06
N ILE A 103 4.22 -1.84 10.40
CA ILE A 103 3.72 -2.49 11.61
C ILE A 103 2.57 -3.37 11.20
N GLN A 104 2.66 -4.68 11.43
CA GLN A 104 1.58 -5.61 11.13
C GLN A 104 0.96 -6.11 12.44
N GLN A 105 -0.37 -6.10 12.51
CA GLN A 105 -1.13 -6.78 13.55
C GLN A 105 -1.91 -7.94 12.92
N ARG A 106 -1.74 -9.16 13.46
CA ARG A 106 -2.44 -10.37 12.99
C ARG A 106 -3.51 -10.78 13.99
N LEU A 107 -4.78 -10.56 13.64
CA LEU A 107 -5.92 -10.96 14.48
C LEU A 107 -6.40 -12.38 14.16
N LYS A 108 -6.33 -12.77 12.88
CA LYS A 108 -6.66 -14.11 12.37
C LYS A 108 -5.54 -14.58 11.46
N SER A 109 -4.50 -15.14 12.07
CA SER A 109 -3.26 -15.52 11.38
C SER A 109 -3.44 -16.64 10.37
N ASP A 110 -4.44 -17.50 10.57
CA ASP A 110 -4.89 -18.55 9.65
C ASP A 110 -5.42 -18.00 8.31
N VAL A 111 -5.89 -16.75 8.29
CA VAL A 111 -6.42 -16.10 7.07
C VAL A 111 -5.36 -15.30 6.32
N LEU A 112 -4.28 -14.90 7.00
CA LEU A 112 -3.20 -14.09 6.42
C LEU A 112 -2.15 -14.97 5.75
N SER A 113 -2.46 -15.45 4.55
CA SER A 113 -1.48 -16.17 3.72
C SER A 113 -0.30 -15.26 3.33
N PRO A 114 0.87 -15.83 2.98
CA PRO A 114 1.91 -15.08 2.29
C PRO A 114 1.34 -14.29 1.11
N GLY A 115 1.77 -13.05 0.93
CA GLY A 115 1.29 -12.16 -0.13
C GLY A 115 -0.08 -11.51 0.09
N TYR A 116 -0.76 -11.76 1.23
CA TYR A 116 -2.07 -11.17 1.53
C TYR A 116 -2.06 -9.63 1.41
N TRP A 117 -0.96 -8.99 1.80
CA TRP A 117 -0.83 -7.54 1.84
C TRP A 117 -0.38 -6.90 0.52
N ASP A 118 0.11 -7.66 -0.44
CA ASP A 118 0.84 -7.13 -1.60
C ASP A 118 -0.01 -6.13 -2.40
N LYS A 119 -1.26 -6.49 -2.69
CA LYS A 119 -2.20 -5.60 -3.39
C LYS A 119 -2.47 -4.31 -2.59
N PHE A 120 -2.56 -4.43 -1.27
CA PHE A 120 -2.81 -3.28 -0.39
C PHE A 120 -1.60 -2.37 -0.29
N ILE A 121 -0.37 -2.91 -0.34
CA ILE A 121 0.87 -2.12 -0.37
C ILE A 121 0.96 -1.28 -1.65
N THR A 122 0.59 -1.83 -2.80
CA THR A 122 0.53 -1.06 -4.05
C THR A 122 -0.51 0.07 -3.95
N SER A 123 -1.75 -0.24 -3.54
CA SER A 123 -2.79 0.78 -3.38
C SER A 123 -2.46 1.81 -2.29
N ALA A 124 -1.73 1.40 -1.25
CA ALA A 124 -1.23 2.28 -0.21
C ALA A 124 -0.26 3.31 -0.78
N LEU A 125 0.74 2.88 -1.54
CA LEU A 125 1.71 3.78 -2.17
C LEU A 125 1.01 4.81 -3.09
N GLU A 126 0.05 4.35 -3.90
CA GLU A 126 -0.77 5.22 -4.74
C GLU A 126 -1.55 6.24 -3.91
N ALA A 127 -2.22 5.80 -2.84
CA ALA A 127 -2.96 6.67 -1.93
C ALA A 127 -2.05 7.70 -1.24
N MET A 128 -0.88 7.29 -0.75
CA MET A 128 0.07 8.20 -0.10
C MET A 128 0.50 9.33 -1.03
N ASN A 129 0.77 9.01 -2.29
CA ASN A 129 1.16 10.00 -3.30
C ASN A 129 -0.01 10.88 -3.75
N GLN A 130 -1.19 10.30 -3.97
CA GLN A 130 -2.38 11.04 -4.38
C GLN A 130 -2.86 12.01 -3.29
N TYR A 131 -2.89 11.57 -2.03
CA TYR A 131 -3.41 12.34 -0.90
C TYR A 131 -2.32 13.01 -0.06
N LYS A 132 -1.09 13.03 -0.57
CA LYS A 132 0.06 13.75 -0.01
C LYS A 132 0.26 13.47 1.47
N THR A 133 0.36 12.20 1.83
CA THR A 133 0.60 11.77 3.21
C THR A 133 1.78 10.79 3.28
N PHE A 134 2.48 10.80 4.41
CA PHE A 134 3.61 9.91 4.69
C PHE A 134 3.25 8.71 5.55
N SER A 135 1.97 8.56 5.91
CA SER A 135 1.52 7.39 6.65
C SER A 135 0.08 7.04 6.33
N LEU A 136 -0.23 5.74 6.41
CA LEU A 136 -1.58 5.24 6.31
C LEU A 136 -1.73 3.93 7.11
N THR A 137 -2.97 3.47 7.24
CA THR A 137 -3.27 2.14 7.74
C THR A 137 -4.19 1.39 6.79
N VAL A 138 -3.99 0.08 6.70
CA VAL A 138 -4.88 -0.88 6.03
C VAL A 138 -5.55 -1.66 7.15
N ASN A 139 -6.87 -1.58 7.28
CA ASN A 139 -7.59 -2.19 8.39
C ASN A 139 -8.59 -3.22 7.89
N SER A 140 -8.63 -4.38 8.54
CA SER A 140 -9.54 -5.47 8.21
C SER A 140 -9.89 -6.30 9.44
N ALA A 141 -10.92 -7.15 9.32
CA ALA A 141 -11.31 -8.06 10.40
C ALA A 141 -10.25 -9.13 10.73
N VAL A 142 -9.24 -9.32 9.88
CA VAL A 142 -8.18 -10.33 10.06
C VAL A 142 -6.87 -9.74 10.57
N GLY A 143 -6.75 -8.40 10.57
CA GLY A 143 -5.53 -7.71 10.95
C GLY A 143 -5.44 -6.31 10.37
N ASN A 144 -4.40 -5.60 10.81
CA ASN A 144 -4.10 -4.24 10.38
C ASN A 144 -2.66 -4.15 9.90
N LEU A 145 -2.41 -3.24 8.97
CA LEU A 145 -1.07 -2.88 8.49
C LEU A 145 -0.90 -1.38 8.59
N VAL A 146 0.14 -0.92 9.27
CA VAL A 146 0.55 0.49 9.27
C VAL A 146 1.75 0.60 8.34
N LEU A 147 1.70 1.57 7.42
CA LEU A 147 2.79 1.86 6.49
C LEU A 147 3.20 3.31 6.66
N THR A 148 4.50 3.55 6.78
CA THR A 148 5.06 4.91 6.81
C THR A 148 6.26 5.03 5.88
N ALA A 149 6.40 6.21 5.29
CA ALA A 149 7.50 6.60 4.43
C ALA A 149 7.82 8.08 4.68
N PHE A 150 8.77 8.35 5.57
CA PHE A 150 9.15 9.73 5.91
C PHE A 150 10.48 10.12 5.25
N PRO A 151 10.55 11.27 4.59
CA PRO A 151 11.83 11.79 4.13
C PRO A 151 12.64 12.28 5.34
N VAL A 152 13.86 11.80 5.47
CA VAL A 152 14.83 12.20 6.49
C VAL A 152 15.75 13.25 5.86
N LYS A 153 15.86 14.42 6.49
CA LYS A 153 16.90 15.39 6.11
C LYS A 153 18.24 14.91 6.64
N TYR A 154 19.24 14.91 5.77
CA TYR A 154 20.65 15.00 6.16
C TYR A 154 21.07 16.46 6.25
#